data_AF-A0A9X3EG61-F1
#
_entry.id   AF-A0A9X3EG61-F1
#
_cell.length_a   1.000
_cell.length_b   1.000
_cell.length_c   1.000
_cell.angle_alpha   90.00
_cell.angle_beta   90.00
_cell.angle_gamma   90.00
#
_symmetry.space_group_name_H-M   'P 1'
#
loop_
_entity.id
_entity.type
_entity.pdbx_description
1 polymer ?
#
loop_
_entity_poly.entity_id
_entity_poly.type
_entity_poly.pdbx_seq_one_letter_code
_entity_poly.pdbx_strand_id
1 'polypeptide(L)'
;MATVMVITAVITMPTATPLTNKTKPDGFVFPRLILWLALVPAFVCLYIALTYAMMRIGQTQSVEERDNPLLEAAAKMAPFSPHIQASMARFEREWALQTSGEQSQLYWQRSMASWQRAMNARPDWPFYELGMLDAEILSGQDAEVVSARFQRLITLAPNERAKDERLLSLAFSGWHLLTEEQHKWVWMRLRDTPGQAFYAVGKVADEAGLKSLFCAKTPWVRAKSVCIEGKRRPASAKTIPLSDLKF
;
A
#
# COMPACT_ATOMS: atom_id res chain seq x y z
N MET A 1 3.80 41.37 96.90
CA MET A 1 5.17 40.81 97.00
C MET A 1 5.41 40.02 95.74
N ALA A 2 6.18 40.57 94.79
CA ALA A 2 6.49 39.93 93.52
C ALA A 2 8.01 39.79 93.43
N THR A 3 8.46 38.55 93.36
CA THR A 3 9.86 38.11 93.37
C THR A 3 10.46 38.35 91.99
N VAL A 4 11.53 39.14 91.92
CA VAL A 4 12.32 39.38 90.70
C VAL A 4 13.31 38.22 90.54
N MET A 5 13.14 37.40 89.51
CA MET A 5 14.05 36.32 89.16
C MET A 5 15.03 36.83 88.09
N VAL A 6 16.31 36.94 88.47
CA VAL A 6 17.42 37.28 87.56
C VAL A 6 17.83 36.01 86.81
N ILE A 7 17.65 36.00 85.49
CA ILE A 7 18.12 34.92 84.61
C ILE A 7 19.44 35.37 83.98
N THR A 8 20.54 34.78 84.44
CA THR A 8 21.88 34.92 83.85
C THR A 8 21.95 34.08 82.57
N ALA A 9 21.99 34.74 81.41
CA ALA A 9 22.21 34.07 80.13
C ALA A 9 23.71 33.75 79.96
N VAL A 10 24.05 32.46 79.97
CA VAL A 10 25.40 31.96 79.62
C VAL A 10 25.52 31.98 78.10
N ILE A 11 26.36 32.88 77.57
CA ILE A 11 26.68 32.94 76.14
C ILE A 11 27.71 31.84 75.84
N THR A 12 27.25 30.71 75.33
CA THR A 12 28.13 29.69 74.71
C THR A 12 28.49 30.12 73.30
N MET A 13 29.76 30.41 73.06
CA MET A 13 30.27 30.68 71.72
C MET A 13 30.16 29.41 70.85
N PRO A 14 29.54 29.48 69.65
CA PRO A 14 29.51 28.34 68.74
C PRO A 14 30.92 28.07 68.21
N THR A 15 31.38 26.85 68.43
CA THR A 15 32.64 26.33 67.91
C THR A 15 32.56 26.27 66.38
N ALA A 16 33.45 26.97 65.69
CA ALA A 16 33.52 26.97 64.23
C ALA A 16 33.88 25.56 63.72
N THR A 17 32.89 24.81 63.25
CA THR A 17 33.10 23.57 62.50
C THR A 17 33.63 23.88 61.10
N PRO A 18 34.72 23.23 60.64
CA PRO A 18 35.24 23.42 59.30
C PRO A 18 34.27 22.88 58.25
N LEU A 19 33.81 23.75 57.34
CA LEU A 19 33.06 23.39 56.15
C LEU A 19 33.99 22.74 55.12
N THR A 20 34.31 21.45 55.29
CA THR A 20 34.81 20.63 54.18
C THR A 20 33.64 19.97 53.48
N ASN A 21 32.88 20.76 52.72
CA ASN A 21 31.80 20.27 51.89
C ASN A 21 32.40 19.60 50.64
N LYS A 22 32.78 18.33 50.75
CA LYS A 22 33.00 17.47 49.57
C LYS A 22 31.63 17.09 49.03
N THR A 23 30.98 18.00 48.29
CA THR A 23 29.96 17.60 47.32
C THR A 23 30.66 16.75 46.26
N LYS A 24 30.62 15.44 46.46
CA LYS A 24 30.92 14.45 45.43
C LYS A 24 30.00 14.81 44.26
N PRO A 25 30.51 15.17 43.07
CA PRO A 25 29.63 15.47 41.95
C PRO A 25 28.79 14.23 41.73
N ASP A 26 27.47 14.34 41.93
CA ASP A 26 26.54 13.26 41.70
C ASP A 26 26.81 12.72 40.30
N GLY A 27 27.29 11.48 40.28
CA GLY A 27 27.88 10.87 39.10
C GLY A 27 26.88 10.91 37.95
N PHE A 28 27.20 11.72 36.93
CA PHE A 28 26.90 11.52 35.52
C PHE A 28 25.74 10.52 35.26
N VAL A 29 24.49 10.92 35.55
CA VAL A 29 23.28 10.19 35.13
C VAL A 29 22.92 10.54 33.68
N PHE A 30 23.46 11.66 33.18
CA PHE A 30 23.32 12.19 31.82
C PHE A 30 23.83 11.29 30.66
N PRO A 31 24.97 10.56 30.75
CA PRO A 31 25.50 9.80 29.61
C PRO A 31 24.66 8.56 29.31
N ARG A 32 24.02 7.96 30.32
CA ARG A 32 23.15 6.80 30.15
C ARG A 32 21.85 7.20 29.46
N LEU A 33 21.28 8.34 29.84
CA LEU A 33 20.08 8.87 29.19
C LEU A 33 20.36 9.22 27.72
N ILE A 34 21.47 9.91 27.43
CA ILE A 34 21.88 10.22 26.05
C ILE A 34 22.10 8.94 25.24
N LEU A 35 22.76 7.93 25.82
CA LEU A 35 23.00 6.66 25.14
C LEU A 35 21.67 5.97 24.77
N TRP A 36 20.70 5.91 25.67
CA TRP A 36 19.36 5.36 25.36
C TRP A 36 18.61 6.20 24.33
N LEU A 37 18.74 7.53 24.39
CA LEU A 37 18.14 8.46 23.43
C LEU A 37 18.69 8.25 22.01
N ALA A 38 19.93 7.78 21.88
CA ALA A 38 20.54 7.45 20.60
C ALA A 38 20.28 6.00 20.16
N LEU A 39 20.34 5.05 21.09
CA LEU A 39 20.19 3.62 20.78
C LEU A 39 18.79 3.27 20.32
N VAL A 40 17.74 3.77 20.99
CA VAL A 40 16.36 3.39 20.63
C VAL A 40 16.00 3.81 19.20
N PRO A 41 16.21 5.08 18.76
CA PRO A 41 16.01 5.46 17.37
C PRO A 41 16.88 4.67 16.39
N ALA A 42 18.15 4.38 16.74
CA ALA A 42 19.03 3.59 15.89
C ALA A 42 18.48 2.18 15.66
N PHE A 43 17.99 1.51 16.71
CA PHE A 43 17.34 0.20 16.59
C PHE A 43 16.05 0.26 15.76
N VAL A 44 15.22 1.29 15.95
CA VAL A 44 14.00 1.48 15.15
C VAL A 44 14.34 1.69 13.67
N CYS A 45 15.33 2.52 13.37
CA CYS A 45 15.82 2.73 12.01
C CYS A 45 16.35 1.44 11.38
N LEU A 46 17.17 0.68 12.12
CA LEU A 46 17.70 -0.60 11.65
C LEU A 46 16.58 -1.60 11.38
N TYR A 47 15.58 -1.68 12.26
CA TYR A 47 14.40 -2.54 12.10
C TYR A 47 13.59 -2.18 10.84
N ILE A 48 13.29 -0.88 10.64
CA ILE A 48 12.58 -0.41 9.44
C ILE A 48 13.42 -0.69 8.19
N ALA A 49 14.72 -0.40 8.21
CA ALA A 49 15.60 -0.65 7.08
C ALA A 49 15.64 -2.15 6.70
N LEU A 50 15.77 -3.03 7.70
CA LEU A 50 15.82 -4.47 7.50
C LEU A 50 14.51 -5.02 6.92
N THR A 51 13.36 -4.61 7.47
CA THR A 51 12.04 -5.07 6.99
C THR A 51 11.77 -4.59 5.57
N TYR A 52 12.11 -3.35 5.23
CA TYR A 52 11.97 -2.83 3.86
C TYR A 52 12.98 -3.46 2.90
N ALA A 53 14.20 -3.77 3.34
CA ALA A 53 15.16 -4.50 2.52
C ALA A 53 14.65 -5.90 2.18
N MET A 54 14.14 -6.65 3.16
CA MET A 54 13.53 -7.97 2.95
C MET A 54 12.35 -7.89 1.98
N MET A 55 11.44 -6.93 2.16
CA MET A 55 10.33 -6.70 1.24
C MET A 55 10.81 -6.41 -0.19
N ARG A 56 11.81 -5.53 -0.35
CA ARG A 56 12.33 -5.17 -1.67
C ARG A 56 13.00 -6.35 -2.38
N ILE A 57 13.79 -7.14 -1.66
CA ILE A 57 14.42 -8.34 -2.22
C ILE A 57 13.33 -9.37 -2.56
N GLY A 58 12.36 -9.59 -1.66
CA GLY A 58 11.22 -10.47 -1.92
C GLY A 58 10.42 -10.06 -3.16
N GLN A 59 10.23 -8.75 -3.41
CA GLN A 59 9.56 -8.26 -4.63
C GLN A 59 10.32 -8.59 -5.93
N THR A 60 11.63 -8.84 -5.86
CA THR A 60 12.46 -9.16 -7.04
C THR A 60 12.55 -10.65 -7.33
N GLN A 61 12.14 -11.52 -6.39
CA GLN A 61 12.11 -12.96 -6.62
C GLN A 61 11.05 -13.27 -7.68
N SER A 62 11.38 -14.16 -8.61
CA SER A 62 10.42 -14.60 -9.62
C SER A 62 9.29 -15.35 -8.92
N VAL A 63 8.07 -15.13 -9.41
CA VAL A 63 6.89 -15.79 -8.85
C VAL A 63 6.95 -17.31 -9.07
N GLU A 64 7.81 -17.81 -9.96
CA GLU A 64 8.02 -19.25 -10.21
C GLU A 64 8.51 -20.04 -8.97
N GLU A 65 9.20 -19.37 -8.04
CA GLU A 65 9.57 -19.96 -6.76
C GLU A 65 8.37 -19.91 -5.80
N ARG A 66 7.76 -21.09 -5.56
CA ARG A 66 6.54 -21.31 -4.74
C ARG A 66 6.48 -20.53 -3.43
N ASP A 67 7.63 -20.30 -2.79
CA ASP A 67 7.73 -19.66 -1.49
C ASP A 67 8.57 -18.38 -1.58
N ASN A 68 8.12 -17.32 -0.91
CA ASN A 68 8.86 -16.07 -0.76
C ASN A 68 9.21 -15.84 0.72
N PRO A 69 10.22 -16.55 1.26
CA PRO A 69 10.51 -16.54 2.69
C PRO A 69 10.90 -15.15 3.19
N LEU A 70 11.48 -14.30 2.33
CA LEU A 70 11.86 -12.94 2.67
C LEU A 70 10.64 -12.03 2.83
N LEU A 71 9.69 -12.12 1.91
CA LEU A 71 8.45 -11.35 1.99
C LEU A 71 7.57 -11.82 3.16
N GLU A 72 7.54 -13.13 3.42
CA GLU A 72 6.87 -13.69 4.60
C GLU A 72 7.53 -13.25 5.91
N ALA A 73 8.86 -13.27 5.99
CA ALA A 73 9.59 -12.77 7.15
C ALA A 73 9.30 -11.28 7.37
N ALA A 74 9.32 -10.46 6.31
CA ALA A 74 8.96 -9.05 6.38
C ALA A 74 7.53 -8.84 6.91
N ALA A 75 6.57 -9.63 6.42
CA ALA A 75 5.17 -9.56 6.86
C ALA A 75 4.97 -10.02 8.31
N LYS A 76 5.75 -10.99 8.80
CA LYS A 76 5.75 -11.43 10.20
C LYS A 76 6.39 -10.41 11.12
N MET A 77 7.49 -9.78 10.69
CA MET A 77 8.17 -8.75 11.47
C MET A 77 7.29 -7.51 11.60
N ALA A 78 6.79 -6.99 10.48
CA ALA A 78 6.03 -5.74 10.43
C ALA A 78 4.59 -5.97 9.88
N PRO A 79 3.72 -6.69 10.60
CA PRO A 79 2.38 -7.04 10.11
C PRO A 79 1.47 -5.82 9.90
N PHE A 80 1.75 -4.73 10.60
CA PHE A 80 1.04 -3.45 10.51
C PHE A 80 1.50 -2.57 9.35
N SER A 81 2.55 -2.94 8.60
CA SER A 81 3.04 -2.13 7.49
C SER A 81 2.15 -2.31 6.25
N PRO A 82 1.42 -1.27 5.81
CA PRO A 82 0.54 -1.40 4.65
C PRO A 82 1.31 -1.67 3.35
N HIS A 83 2.56 -1.21 3.24
CA HIS A 83 3.40 -1.46 2.07
C HIS A 83 3.82 -2.93 1.96
N ILE A 84 4.13 -3.56 3.09
CA ILE A 84 4.49 -4.98 3.12
C ILE A 84 3.25 -5.82 2.83
N GLN A 85 2.10 -5.49 3.42
CA GLN A 85 0.84 -6.17 3.12
C GLN A 85 0.42 -6.04 1.66
N ALA A 86 0.53 -4.85 1.07
CA ALA A 86 0.29 -4.64 -0.36
C ALA A 86 1.26 -5.45 -1.24
N SER A 87 2.52 -5.62 -0.81
CA SER A 87 3.50 -6.42 -1.53
C SER A 87 3.18 -7.91 -1.47
N MET A 88 2.80 -8.39 -0.29
CA MET A 88 2.31 -9.76 -0.09
C MET A 88 1.08 -10.03 -0.94
N ALA A 89 0.12 -9.09 -0.97
CA ALA A 89 -1.09 -9.22 -1.76
C ALA A 89 -0.80 -9.36 -3.27
N ARG A 90 0.18 -8.62 -3.80
CA ARG A 90 0.61 -8.73 -5.19
C ARG A 90 1.26 -10.08 -5.48
N PHE A 91 2.15 -10.53 -4.61
CA PHE A 91 2.79 -11.84 -4.75
C PHE A 91 1.74 -12.97 -4.75
N GLU A 92 0.82 -12.95 -3.79
CA GLU A 92 -0.27 -13.94 -3.68
C GLU A 92 -1.21 -13.89 -4.90
N ARG A 93 -1.50 -12.70 -5.44
CA ARG A 93 -2.26 -12.53 -6.69
C ARG A 93 -1.55 -13.19 -7.88
N GLU A 94 -0.26 -12.91 -8.08
CA GLU A 94 0.49 -13.47 -9.21
C GLU A 94 0.55 -14.99 -9.12
N TRP A 95 0.72 -15.53 -7.92
CA TRP A 95 0.71 -16.98 -7.72
C TRP A 95 -0.68 -17.60 -7.92
N ALA A 96 -1.75 -16.88 -7.55
CA ALA A 96 -3.12 -17.30 -7.83
C ALA A 96 -3.41 -17.41 -9.34
N LEU A 97 -2.77 -16.56 -10.17
CA LEU A 97 -2.86 -16.60 -11.64
C LEU A 97 -2.11 -17.79 -12.25
N GLN A 98 -1.03 -18.25 -11.59
CA GLN A 98 -0.21 -19.37 -12.07
C GLN A 98 -0.72 -20.75 -11.61
N THR A 99 -1.57 -20.75 -10.58
CA THR A 99 -2.16 -21.98 -10.01
C THR A 99 -3.59 -22.17 -10.50
N SER A 100 -4.16 -23.35 -10.27
CA SER A 100 -5.54 -23.68 -10.64
C SER A 100 -6.25 -24.44 -9.53
N GLY A 101 -7.59 -24.52 -9.62
CA GLY A 101 -8.42 -25.22 -8.65
C GLY A 101 -8.41 -24.57 -7.25
N GLU A 102 -8.42 -25.41 -6.22
CA GLU A 102 -8.51 -24.99 -4.81
C GLU A 102 -7.32 -24.12 -4.37
N GLN A 103 -6.12 -24.41 -4.88
CA GLN A 103 -4.93 -23.62 -4.56
C GLN A 103 -5.08 -22.17 -5.05
N SER A 104 -5.54 -21.97 -6.29
CA SER A 104 -5.78 -20.62 -6.83
C SER A 104 -6.77 -19.84 -5.95
N GLN A 105 -7.87 -20.47 -5.53
CA GLN A 105 -8.84 -19.85 -4.62
C GLN A 105 -8.24 -19.47 -3.27
N LEU A 106 -7.41 -20.33 -2.68
CA LEU A 106 -6.71 -20.02 -1.43
C LEU A 106 -5.82 -18.78 -1.59
N TYR A 107 -5.04 -18.68 -2.66
CA TYR A 107 -4.16 -17.54 -2.89
C TYR A 107 -4.93 -16.26 -3.23
N TRP A 108 -6.07 -16.34 -3.91
CA TRP A 108 -6.99 -15.21 -4.07
C TRP A 108 -7.49 -14.69 -2.73
N GLN A 109 -7.95 -15.59 -1.85
CA GLN A 109 -8.41 -15.21 -0.51
C GLN A 109 -7.29 -14.57 0.32
N ARG A 110 -6.08 -15.13 0.26
CA ARG A 110 -4.92 -14.55 0.95
C ARG A 110 -4.56 -13.18 0.40
N SER A 111 -4.53 -13.03 -0.93
CA SER A 111 -4.26 -11.75 -1.60
C SER A 111 -5.26 -10.67 -1.16
N MET A 112 -6.56 -10.99 -1.19
CA MET A 112 -7.60 -10.07 -0.72
C MET A 112 -7.46 -9.76 0.78
N ALA A 113 -7.16 -10.74 1.63
CA ALA A 113 -6.93 -10.51 3.06
C ALA A 113 -5.70 -9.60 3.31
N SER A 114 -4.65 -9.73 2.50
CA SER A 114 -3.46 -8.87 2.52
C SER A 114 -3.81 -7.44 2.05
N TRP A 115 -4.59 -7.28 0.98
CA TRP A 115 -5.09 -5.97 0.55
C TRP A 115 -5.96 -5.30 1.60
N GLN A 116 -6.88 -6.05 2.22
CA GLN A 116 -7.76 -5.53 3.26
C GLN A 116 -6.96 -5.04 4.47
N ARG A 117 -5.90 -5.76 4.87
CA ARG A 117 -4.99 -5.29 5.94
C ARG A 117 -4.28 -3.99 5.56
N ALA A 118 -3.81 -3.86 4.32
CA ALA A 118 -3.20 -2.62 3.84
C ALA A 118 -4.20 -1.44 3.86
N MET A 119 -5.43 -1.69 3.43
CA MET A 119 -6.52 -0.70 3.46
C MET A 119 -6.93 -0.31 4.88
N ASN A 120 -7.03 -1.27 5.81
CA ASN A 120 -7.34 -0.97 7.21
C ASN A 120 -6.26 -0.07 7.84
N ALA A 121 -4.99 -0.26 7.46
CA ALA A 121 -3.90 0.58 7.94
C ALA A 121 -3.85 1.96 7.27
N ARG A 122 -4.37 2.11 6.03
CA ARG A 122 -4.48 3.39 5.31
C ARG A 122 -5.77 3.44 4.46
N PRO A 123 -6.92 3.76 5.08
CA PRO A 123 -8.23 3.65 4.42
C PRO A 123 -8.44 4.63 3.27
N ASP A 124 -7.74 5.76 3.31
CA ASP A 124 -7.85 6.81 2.30
C ASP A 124 -6.81 6.68 1.18
N TRP A 125 -6.03 5.58 1.13
CA TRP A 125 -5.00 5.39 0.11
C TRP A 125 -5.57 4.66 -1.12
N PRO A 126 -5.84 5.36 -2.25
CA PRO A 126 -6.58 4.80 -3.37
C PRO A 126 -5.86 3.65 -4.08
N PHE A 127 -4.53 3.57 -3.99
CA PHE A 127 -3.76 2.52 -4.67
C PHE A 127 -3.95 1.14 -4.05
N TYR A 128 -4.37 1.04 -2.79
CA TYR A 128 -4.68 -0.25 -2.17
C TYR A 128 -6.08 -0.73 -2.56
N GLU A 129 -7.05 0.17 -2.59
CA GLU A 129 -8.39 -0.10 -3.15
C GLU A 129 -8.30 -0.52 -4.62
N LEU A 130 -7.37 0.07 -5.39
CA LEU A 130 -7.14 -0.30 -6.79
C LEU A 130 -6.53 -1.70 -6.93
N GLY A 131 -5.63 -2.08 -6.04
CA GLY A 131 -5.08 -3.44 -5.98
C GLY A 131 -6.12 -4.47 -5.57
N MET A 132 -7.02 -4.09 -4.65
CA MET A 132 -8.17 -4.92 -4.27
C MET A 132 -9.13 -5.10 -5.45
N LEU A 133 -9.49 -4.03 -6.16
CA LEU A 133 -10.38 -4.10 -7.33
C LEU A 133 -9.85 -5.07 -8.40
N ASP A 134 -8.54 -5.01 -8.67
CA ASP A 134 -7.84 -5.94 -9.59
C ASP A 134 -8.00 -7.40 -9.13
N ALA A 135 -7.77 -7.68 -7.85
CA ALA A 135 -7.96 -9.02 -7.29
C ALA A 135 -9.44 -9.48 -7.30
N GLU A 136 -10.39 -8.58 -7.02
CA GLU A 136 -11.82 -8.87 -7.04
C GLU A 136 -12.30 -9.22 -8.47
N ILE A 137 -11.86 -8.47 -9.48
CA ILE A 137 -12.18 -8.75 -10.90
C ILE A 137 -11.57 -10.10 -11.32
N LEU A 138 -10.29 -10.33 -11.01
CA LEU A 138 -9.59 -11.55 -11.46
C LEU A 138 -10.04 -12.82 -10.74
N SER A 139 -10.44 -12.72 -9.47
CA SER A 139 -10.98 -13.85 -8.72
C SER A 139 -12.45 -14.14 -9.04
N GLY A 140 -13.10 -13.32 -9.88
CA GLY A 140 -14.49 -13.51 -10.29
C GLY A 140 -15.50 -13.18 -9.19
N GLN A 141 -15.24 -12.14 -8.39
CA GLN A 141 -16.21 -11.67 -7.40
C GLN A 141 -17.49 -11.14 -8.07
N ASP A 142 -18.57 -11.10 -7.30
CA ASP A 142 -19.87 -10.63 -7.77
C ASP A 142 -19.83 -9.16 -8.24
N ALA A 143 -20.68 -8.85 -9.23
CA ALA A 143 -20.79 -7.51 -9.81
C ALA A 143 -21.07 -6.42 -8.75
N GLU A 144 -21.84 -6.75 -7.72
CA GLU A 144 -22.14 -5.81 -6.62
C GLU A 144 -20.87 -5.40 -5.87
N VAL A 145 -19.98 -6.35 -5.57
CA VAL A 145 -18.71 -6.11 -4.85
C VAL A 145 -17.80 -5.23 -5.71
N VAL A 146 -17.59 -5.61 -6.97
CA VAL A 146 -16.72 -4.89 -7.91
C VAL A 146 -17.26 -3.48 -8.19
N SER A 147 -18.57 -3.34 -8.40
CA SER A 147 -19.22 -2.04 -8.59
C SER A 147 -19.09 -1.14 -7.36
N ALA A 148 -19.32 -1.66 -6.15
CA ALA A 148 -19.18 -0.90 -4.91
C ALA A 148 -17.73 -0.43 -4.70
N ARG A 149 -16.74 -1.30 -4.97
CA ARG A 149 -15.31 -0.95 -4.93
C ARG A 149 -14.97 0.14 -5.94
N PHE A 150 -15.44 0.00 -7.18
CA PHE A 150 -15.23 0.98 -8.23
C PHE A 150 -15.82 2.34 -7.84
N GLN A 151 -17.05 2.35 -7.32
CA GLN A 151 -17.70 3.56 -6.84
C GLN A 151 -16.88 4.24 -5.74
N ARG A 152 -16.41 3.47 -4.76
CA ARG A 152 -15.53 3.98 -3.69
C ARG A 152 -14.24 4.59 -4.26
N LEU A 153 -13.62 3.95 -5.23
CA LEU A 153 -12.38 4.43 -5.88
C LEU A 153 -12.56 5.76 -6.61
N ILE A 154 -13.68 5.96 -7.31
CA ILE A 154 -13.95 7.22 -8.02
C ILE A 154 -14.34 8.34 -7.05
N THR A 155 -14.96 8.01 -5.90
CA THR A 155 -15.25 8.98 -4.84
C THR A 155 -13.99 9.39 -4.06
N LEU A 156 -13.13 8.43 -3.70
CA LEU A 156 -11.94 8.68 -2.87
C LEU A 156 -10.89 9.55 -3.58
N ALA A 157 -10.71 9.34 -4.90
CA ALA A 157 -9.64 9.98 -5.64
C ALA A 157 -10.11 10.39 -7.05
N PRO A 158 -11.02 11.37 -7.18
CA PRO A 158 -11.66 11.70 -8.46
C PRO A 158 -10.69 12.26 -9.52
N ASN A 159 -9.58 12.89 -9.10
CA ASN A 159 -8.65 13.63 -9.98
C ASN A 159 -7.21 13.10 -9.95
N GLU A 160 -6.97 11.91 -9.39
CA GLU A 160 -5.63 11.31 -9.30
C GLU A 160 -5.17 10.77 -10.67
N ARG A 161 -4.37 11.56 -11.39
CA ARG A 161 -3.87 11.20 -12.73
C ARG A 161 -3.07 9.90 -12.76
N ALA A 162 -2.27 9.63 -11.73
CA ALA A 162 -1.44 8.42 -11.65
C ALA A 162 -2.27 7.13 -11.54
N LYS A 163 -3.55 7.24 -11.19
CA LYS A 163 -4.50 6.12 -11.05
C LYS A 163 -5.27 5.84 -12.35
N ASP A 164 -5.44 6.85 -13.20
CA ASP A 164 -6.41 6.82 -14.29
C ASP A 164 -6.16 5.67 -15.27
N GLU A 165 -4.92 5.45 -15.72
CA GLU A 165 -4.61 4.37 -16.66
C GLU A 165 -5.04 3.00 -16.12
N ARG A 166 -4.57 2.65 -14.92
CA ARG A 166 -4.85 1.34 -14.33
C ARG A 166 -6.32 1.19 -13.96
N LEU A 167 -6.96 2.23 -13.43
CA LEU A 167 -8.39 2.17 -13.11
C LEU A 167 -9.24 1.99 -14.37
N LEU A 168 -8.93 2.71 -15.45
CA LEU A 168 -9.64 2.56 -16.72
C LEU A 168 -9.40 1.19 -17.34
N SER A 169 -8.16 0.69 -17.32
CA SER A 169 -7.84 -0.67 -17.79
C SER A 169 -8.65 -1.73 -17.03
N LEU A 170 -8.71 -1.64 -15.69
CA LEU A 170 -9.54 -2.52 -14.87
C LEU A 170 -11.02 -2.37 -15.20
N ALA A 171 -11.50 -1.14 -15.45
CA ALA A 171 -12.88 -0.91 -15.83
C ALA A 171 -13.27 -1.60 -17.13
N PHE A 172 -12.38 -1.64 -18.13
CA PHE A 172 -12.61 -2.37 -19.37
C PHE A 172 -12.48 -3.88 -19.19
N SER A 173 -11.55 -4.36 -18.36
CA SER A 173 -11.42 -5.78 -18.04
C SER A 173 -12.68 -6.32 -17.34
N GLY A 174 -13.21 -5.57 -16.37
CA GLY A 174 -14.43 -5.88 -15.62
C GLY A 174 -15.70 -5.22 -16.16
N TRP A 175 -15.78 -4.88 -17.45
CA TRP A 175 -16.84 -4.01 -18.00
C TRP A 175 -18.26 -4.44 -17.66
N HIS A 176 -18.54 -5.76 -17.70
CA HIS A 176 -19.85 -6.34 -17.43
C HIS A 176 -20.23 -6.35 -15.94
N LEU A 177 -19.29 -6.05 -15.04
CA LEU A 177 -19.48 -5.97 -13.59
C LEU A 177 -19.79 -4.53 -13.14
N LEU A 178 -19.72 -3.56 -14.04
CA LEU A 178 -19.96 -2.14 -13.75
C LEU A 178 -21.39 -1.72 -14.11
N THR A 179 -21.89 -0.72 -13.40
CA THR A 179 -23.19 -0.11 -13.67
C THR A 179 -23.14 0.86 -14.86
N GLU A 180 -24.30 1.18 -15.43
CA GLU A 180 -24.44 2.16 -16.51
C GLU A 180 -23.89 3.55 -16.14
N GLU A 181 -24.02 3.98 -14.88
CA GLU A 181 -23.46 5.25 -14.41
C GLU A 181 -21.93 5.22 -14.40
N GLN A 182 -21.35 4.09 -13.98
CA GLN A 182 -19.91 3.88 -13.99
C GLN A 182 -19.37 3.80 -15.42
N HIS A 183 -20.11 3.18 -16.36
CA HIS A 183 -19.74 3.21 -17.78
C HIS A 183 -19.68 4.65 -18.30
N LYS A 184 -20.68 5.49 -17.99
CA LYS A 184 -20.66 6.91 -18.36
C LYS A 184 -19.45 7.63 -17.76
N TRP A 185 -19.14 7.37 -16.50
CA TRP A 185 -17.94 7.92 -15.84
C TRP A 185 -16.65 7.49 -16.56
N VAL A 186 -16.50 6.22 -16.90
CA VAL A 186 -15.33 5.67 -17.61
C VAL A 186 -15.15 6.36 -18.96
N TRP A 187 -16.21 6.51 -19.75
CA TRP A 187 -16.13 7.19 -21.04
C TRP A 187 -15.76 8.66 -20.93
N MET A 188 -16.35 9.36 -19.96
CA MET A 188 -16.02 10.75 -19.66
C MET A 188 -14.54 10.89 -19.29
N ARG A 189 -14.04 10.01 -18.41
CA ARG A 189 -12.65 10.03 -17.95
C ARG A 189 -11.66 9.65 -19.04
N LEU A 190 -12.00 8.68 -19.89
CA LEU A 190 -11.19 8.24 -21.02
C LEU A 190 -10.93 9.39 -22.02
N ARG A 191 -11.90 10.29 -22.21
CA ARG A 191 -11.76 11.46 -23.09
C ARG A 191 -10.63 12.40 -22.66
N ASP A 192 -10.40 12.50 -21.36
CA ASP A 192 -9.43 13.43 -20.76
C ASP A 192 -8.08 12.74 -20.45
N THR A 193 -7.99 11.43 -20.68
CA THR A 193 -6.79 10.61 -20.44
C THR A 193 -5.68 10.97 -21.44
N PRO A 194 -4.38 11.00 -21.05
CA PRO A 194 -3.28 11.26 -21.98
C PRO A 194 -3.10 10.14 -23.02
N GLY A 195 -2.41 10.45 -24.13
CA GLY A 195 -2.32 9.54 -25.28
C GLY A 195 -1.75 8.14 -24.99
N GLN A 196 -0.71 8.04 -24.16
CA GLN A 196 -0.09 6.76 -23.79
C GLN A 196 -1.06 5.89 -22.99
N ALA A 197 -1.65 6.44 -21.92
CA ALA A 197 -2.64 5.74 -21.11
C ALA A 197 -3.88 5.36 -21.91
N PHE A 198 -4.35 6.25 -22.80
CA PHE A 198 -5.47 5.96 -23.70
C PHE A 198 -5.18 4.76 -24.61
N TYR A 199 -3.96 4.66 -25.15
CA TYR A 199 -3.54 3.52 -25.97
C TYR A 199 -3.46 2.23 -25.16
N ALA A 200 -2.92 2.27 -23.94
CA ALA A 200 -2.87 1.13 -23.03
C ALA A 200 -4.28 0.61 -22.71
N VAL A 201 -5.21 1.50 -22.34
CA VAL A 201 -6.62 1.15 -22.09
C VAL A 201 -7.28 0.57 -23.34
N GLY A 202 -6.99 1.12 -24.52
CA GLY A 202 -7.50 0.61 -25.79
C GLY A 202 -7.06 -0.83 -26.11
N LYS A 203 -5.84 -1.23 -25.72
CA LYS A 203 -5.38 -2.62 -25.83
C LYS A 203 -6.15 -3.54 -24.89
N VAL A 204 -6.33 -3.14 -23.64
CA VAL A 204 -7.11 -3.92 -22.66
C VAL A 204 -8.57 -4.07 -23.11
N ALA A 205 -9.15 -3.02 -23.69
CA ALA A 205 -10.49 -3.10 -24.28
C ALA A 205 -10.57 -4.07 -25.48
N ASP A 206 -9.51 -4.18 -26.28
CA ASP A 206 -9.41 -5.16 -27.37
C ASP A 206 -9.35 -6.60 -26.82
N GLU A 207 -8.50 -6.82 -25.81
CA GLU A 207 -8.35 -8.10 -25.12
C GLU A 207 -9.65 -8.54 -24.41
N ALA A 208 -10.42 -7.58 -23.88
CA ALA A 208 -11.73 -7.82 -23.28
C ALA A 208 -12.87 -8.00 -24.30
N GLY A 209 -12.60 -7.96 -25.61
CA GLY A 209 -13.62 -8.09 -26.65
C GLY A 209 -14.52 -6.85 -26.83
N LEU A 210 -14.12 -5.70 -26.29
CA LEU A 210 -14.86 -4.44 -26.30
C LEU A 210 -14.35 -3.44 -27.35
N LYS A 211 -13.48 -3.90 -28.26
CA LYS A 211 -12.88 -3.05 -29.30
C LYS A 211 -13.92 -2.26 -30.10
N SER A 212 -15.00 -2.92 -30.54
CA SER A 212 -16.06 -2.29 -31.35
C SER A 212 -16.72 -1.15 -30.58
N LEU A 213 -17.06 -1.38 -29.31
CA LEU A 213 -17.64 -0.38 -28.41
C LEU A 213 -16.67 0.78 -28.17
N PHE A 214 -15.40 0.48 -27.88
CA PHE A 214 -14.33 1.46 -27.67
C PHE A 214 -14.15 2.36 -28.89
N CYS A 215 -14.08 1.78 -30.09
CA CYS A 215 -13.93 2.50 -31.33
C CYS A 215 -15.18 3.33 -31.69
N ALA A 216 -16.38 2.86 -31.36
CA ALA A 216 -17.63 3.57 -31.61
C ALA A 216 -17.83 4.78 -30.69
N LYS A 217 -17.39 4.70 -29.42
CA LYS A 217 -17.59 5.75 -28.42
C LYS A 217 -16.44 6.75 -28.29
N THR A 218 -15.31 6.50 -28.95
CA THR A 218 -14.14 7.38 -28.92
C THR A 218 -14.09 8.29 -30.16
N PRO A 219 -13.71 9.58 -30.03
CA PRO A 219 -13.40 10.43 -31.17
C PRO A 219 -12.34 9.82 -32.11
N TRP A 220 -12.64 9.77 -33.41
CA TRP A 220 -11.82 9.10 -34.41
C TRP A 220 -10.34 9.54 -34.44
N VAL A 221 -10.09 10.84 -34.23
CA VAL A 221 -8.73 11.42 -34.19
C VAL A 221 -7.83 10.70 -33.18
N ARG A 222 -8.40 10.29 -32.03
CA ARG A 222 -7.69 9.54 -30.98
C ARG A 222 -7.77 8.03 -31.19
N ALA A 223 -8.94 7.54 -31.61
CA ALA A 223 -9.20 6.12 -31.79
C ALA A 223 -8.36 5.48 -32.91
N LYS A 224 -7.93 6.28 -33.91
CA LYS A 224 -7.25 5.81 -35.12
C LYS A 224 -6.10 4.82 -34.86
N SER A 225 -5.23 5.09 -33.88
CA SER A 225 -4.08 4.23 -33.57
C SER A 225 -4.53 2.84 -33.08
N VAL A 226 -5.42 2.80 -32.10
CA VAL A 226 -5.93 1.54 -31.50
C VAL A 226 -6.84 0.77 -32.47
N CYS A 227 -7.72 1.49 -33.17
CA CYS A 227 -8.81 0.89 -33.95
C CYS A 227 -8.37 0.41 -35.35
N ILE A 228 -7.30 0.97 -35.92
CA ILE A 228 -6.77 0.54 -37.22
C ILE A 228 -5.69 -0.54 -37.07
N GLU A 229 -4.82 -0.47 -36.04
CA GLU A 229 -3.71 -1.42 -35.86
C GLU A 229 -4.18 -2.89 -35.70
N GLY A 230 -5.44 -3.11 -35.31
CA GLY A 230 -6.05 -4.43 -35.19
C GLY A 230 -6.32 -5.19 -36.50
N LYS A 231 -6.26 -4.55 -37.67
CA LYS A 231 -6.58 -5.21 -38.96
C LYS A 231 -5.45 -6.13 -39.50
N ARG A 232 -4.32 -6.26 -38.80
CA ARG A 232 -3.19 -7.14 -39.19
C ARG A 232 -2.95 -8.29 -38.19
N ARG A 233 -3.99 -9.04 -37.78
CA ARG A 233 -3.76 -10.38 -37.19
C ARG A 233 -4.49 -11.44 -38.02
N PRO A 234 -3.77 -12.42 -38.62
CA PRO A 234 -4.40 -13.60 -39.18
C PRO A 234 -5.09 -14.40 -38.05
N ALA A 235 -6.16 -15.11 -38.42
CA ALA A 235 -7.04 -15.86 -37.55
C ALA A 235 -6.34 -17.03 -36.83
N SER A 236 -5.52 -16.75 -35.82
CA SER A 236 -5.08 -17.70 -34.80
C SER A 236 -4.35 -16.97 -33.67
N ALA A 237 -5.07 -16.25 -32.82
CA ALA A 237 -4.46 -15.69 -31.60
C ALA A 237 -5.07 -16.40 -30.39
N LYS A 238 -4.29 -17.33 -29.82
CA LYS A 238 -4.49 -17.79 -28.43
C LYS A 238 -4.59 -16.57 -27.53
N THR A 239 -5.59 -16.57 -26.66
CA THR A 239 -5.71 -15.67 -25.51
C THR A 239 -4.38 -15.67 -24.75
N ILE A 240 -3.73 -14.50 -24.70
CA ILE A 240 -2.59 -14.27 -23.82
C ILE A 240 -3.18 -13.90 -22.46
N PRO A 241 -2.87 -14.63 -21.38
CA PRO A 241 -3.41 -14.35 -20.05
C PRO A 241 -2.95 -12.97 -19.56
N LEU A 242 -3.81 -12.30 -18.78
CA LEU A 242 -3.56 -10.98 -18.20
C LEU A 242 -2.27 -10.92 -17.35
N SER A 243 -1.73 -12.08 -16.95
CA SER A 243 -0.46 -12.25 -16.23
C SER A 243 0.78 -11.87 -17.05
N ASP A 244 0.71 -11.84 -18.38
CA ASP A 244 1.86 -11.52 -19.24
C ASP A 244 2.01 -10.02 -19.51
N LEU A 245 1.05 -9.20 -19.05
CA LEU A 245 1.22 -7.76 -18.99
C LEU A 245 2.16 -7.44 -17.81
N LYS A 246 3.46 -7.43 -18.08
CA LYS A 246 4.46 -6.90 -17.14
C LYS A 246 4.12 -5.44 -16.82
N PHE A 247 3.60 -5.21 -15.61
CA PHE A 247 3.37 -3.89 -15.01
C PHE A 247 4.34 -3.66 -13.84
#